data_AF-A0A7J2HK36-F1
#
_entry.id   AF-A0A7J2HK36-F1
#
_cell.length_a   1.000
_cell.length_b   1.000
_cell.length_c   1.000
_cell.angle_alpha   90.00
_cell.angle_beta   90.00
_cell.angle_gamma   90.00
#
_symmetry.space_group_name_H-M   'P 1'
#
loop_
_entity.id
_entity.type
_entity.pdbx_description
1 polymer ?
#
loop_
_entity_poly.entity_id
_entity_poly.type
_entity_poly.pdbx_seq_one_letter_code
_entity_poly.pdbx_strand_id
1 'polypeptide(L)'
;MAIVAPERHETEDVACVTMKHKGGAISTLHITMITHRTGEERYELFGTKGTLVMRWLYHSSRSPEPALIHLYRNSREVQDLTLSSSWNPLQELRSNWQYLRELEHFCYCILHDVEPYCTGEDGRAVVEMVNAAYLSAWKNERIRLPLKKVPDLSEFFVELRSKSPWSLGEIEWSSWY
;
A
#
# COMPACT_ATOMS: atom_id res chain seq x y z
N MET A 1 12.24 -3.47 -11.18
CA MET A 1 12.74 -2.67 -12.32
C MET A 1 11.52 -2.36 -13.17
N ALA A 2 11.16 -1.08 -13.23
CA ALA A 2 9.88 -0.60 -13.73
C ALA A 2 10.02 0.03 -15.11
N ILE A 3 8.94 -0.04 -15.90
CA ILE A 3 8.78 0.51 -17.24
C ILE A 3 7.46 1.29 -17.25
N VAL A 4 7.53 2.55 -16.85
CA VAL A 4 6.74 3.64 -17.43
C VAL A 4 7.62 4.89 -17.43
N ALA A 5 7.95 5.41 -18.61
CA ALA A 5 8.59 6.71 -18.85
C ALA A 5 9.97 6.99 -18.18
N PRO A 6 11.00 6.15 -18.34
CA PRO A 6 12.32 6.35 -17.73
C PRO A 6 13.01 7.68 -18.09
N GLU A 7 12.66 8.27 -19.23
CA GLU A 7 13.19 9.58 -19.66
C GLU A 7 12.37 10.79 -19.19
N ARG A 8 11.18 10.58 -18.61
CA ARG A 8 10.30 11.65 -18.08
C ARG A 8 10.03 11.51 -16.59
N HIS A 9 9.58 10.34 -16.14
CA HIS A 9 9.25 10.01 -14.76
C HIS A 9 9.68 8.57 -14.46
N GLU A 10 10.80 8.37 -13.77
CA GLU A 10 11.10 7.04 -13.23
C GLU A 10 10.22 6.79 -12.00
N THR A 11 9.32 5.81 -12.12
CA THR A 11 8.47 5.34 -11.03
C THR A 11 8.55 3.83 -10.90
N GLU A 12 8.37 3.29 -9.70
CA GLU A 12 8.35 1.85 -9.47
C GLU A 12 6.97 1.25 -9.76
N ASP A 13 6.81 0.65 -10.94
CA ASP A 13 5.60 -0.13 -11.26
C ASP A 13 5.50 -1.43 -10.45
N VAL A 14 6.60 -1.90 -9.87
CA VAL A 14 6.64 -3.11 -9.06
C VAL A 14 7.58 -2.87 -7.89
N ALA A 15 7.11 -3.20 -6.69
CA ALA A 15 7.96 -3.28 -5.51
C ALA A 15 7.63 -4.53 -4.70
N CYS A 16 8.68 -5.13 -4.13
CA CYS A 16 8.57 -6.22 -3.18
C CYS A 16 9.47 -5.89 -1.99
N VAL A 17 8.88 -5.73 -0.81
CA VAL A 17 9.58 -5.32 0.40
C VAL A 17 9.33 -6.36 1.49
N THR A 18 10.41 -6.89 2.07
CA THR A 18 10.34 -7.79 3.22
C THR A 18 10.84 -7.08 4.47
N MET A 19 10.05 -7.11 5.52
CA MET A 19 10.31 -6.37 6.76
C MET A 19 10.27 -7.33 7.95
N LYS A 20 11.22 -7.16 8.89
CA LYS A 20 11.22 -7.85 10.18
C LYS A 20 10.95 -6.84 11.28
N HIS A 21 9.87 -7.05 12.01
CA HIS A 21 9.38 -6.18 13.08
C HIS A 21 10.10 -6.46 14.39
N LYS A 22 10.05 -5.49 15.32
CA LYS A 22 10.66 -5.62 16.67
C LYS A 22 10.14 -6.84 17.44
N GLY A 23 8.86 -7.17 17.27
CA GLY A 23 8.22 -8.35 17.86
C GLY A 23 8.58 -9.68 17.20
N GLY A 24 9.47 -9.69 16.20
CA GLY A 24 9.89 -10.90 15.48
C GLY A 24 9.00 -11.29 14.31
N ALA A 25 7.80 -10.69 14.18
CA ALA A 25 6.94 -10.86 13.01
C ALA A 25 7.66 -10.44 11.72
N ILE A 26 7.29 -11.10 10.62
CA ILE A 26 7.79 -10.80 9.28
C ILE A 26 6.59 -10.42 8.42
N SER A 27 6.73 -9.35 7.65
CA SER A 27 5.73 -8.93 6.67
C SER A 27 6.37 -8.77 5.31
N THR A 28 5.62 -9.14 4.27
CA THR A 28 5.98 -8.92 2.88
C THR A 28 4.93 -8.03 2.24
N LEU A 29 5.36 -6.95 1.61
CA LEU A 29 4.52 -6.09 0.79
C LEU A 29 4.90 -6.30 -0.67
N HIS A 30 3.91 -6.55 -1.51
CA HIS A 30 4.08 -6.66 -2.95
C HIS A 30 3.06 -5.76 -3.65
N ILE A 31 3.55 -4.86 -4.49
CA ILE A 31 2.73 -3.97 -5.30
C ILE A 31 3.12 -4.13 -6.76
N THR A 32 2.12 -4.09 -7.65
CA THR A 32 2.32 -4.17 -9.09
C THR A 32 1.27 -3.35 -9.84
N MET A 33 1.74 -2.43 -10.68
CA MET A 33 0.95 -1.62 -11.60
C MET A 33 0.86 -2.26 -13.00
N ILE A 34 1.60 -3.35 -13.24
CA ILE A 34 1.63 -4.08 -14.53
C ILE A 34 0.59 -5.21 -14.60
N THR A 35 -0.37 -5.24 -13.69
CA THR A 35 -1.39 -6.29 -13.67
C THR A 35 -2.48 -6.03 -14.72
N HIS A 36 -2.91 -7.08 -15.43
CA HIS A 36 -4.08 -7.03 -16.34
C HIS A 36 -5.39 -7.39 -15.62
N ARG A 37 -5.39 -7.45 -14.29
CA ARG A 37 -6.58 -7.74 -13.47
C ARG A 37 -7.12 -6.46 -12.87
N THR A 38 -8.35 -6.50 -12.38
CA THR A 38 -8.88 -5.44 -11.50
C THR A 38 -7.94 -5.23 -10.32
N GLY A 39 -7.70 -3.96 -9.95
CA GLY A 39 -6.85 -3.61 -8.82
C GLY A 39 -7.43 -4.14 -7.51
N GLU A 40 -6.70 -5.04 -6.86
CA GLU A 40 -7.10 -5.68 -5.61
C GLU A 40 -6.11 -5.30 -4.49
N GLU A 41 -6.64 -4.85 -3.34
CA GLU A 41 -5.87 -4.79 -2.10
C GLU A 41 -6.11 -6.07 -1.31
N ARG A 42 -5.03 -6.71 -0.86
CA ARG A 42 -5.10 -7.97 -0.13
C ARG A 42 -4.13 -7.98 1.05
N TYR A 43 -4.65 -8.40 2.19
CA TYR A 43 -3.89 -8.59 3.41
C TYR A 43 -4.07 -10.03 3.91
N GLU A 44 -2.96 -10.68 4.23
CA GLU A 44 -2.94 -12.00 4.84
C GLU A 44 -2.14 -11.96 6.14
N LEU A 45 -2.79 -12.30 7.24
CA LEU A 45 -2.19 -12.31 8.57
C LEU A 45 -2.18 -13.73 9.10
N PHE A 46 -0.98 -14.26 9.29
CA PHE A 46 -0.75 -15.60 9.82
C PHE A 46 -0.53 -15.54 11.33
N GLY A 47 -1.54 -15.91 12.10
CA GLY A 47 -1.51 -15.93 13.56
C GLY A 47 -1.37 -17.34 14.13
N THR A 48 -1.09 -17.43 15.43
CA THR A 48 -1.02 -18.72 16.13
C THR A 48 -2.38 -19.41 16.29
N LYS A 49 -3.49 -18.70 16.07
CA LYS A 49 -4.87 -19.18 16.25
C LYS A 49 -5.66 -19.26 14.93
N GLY A 50 -5.04 -18.95 13.80
CA GLY A 50 -5.70 -18.92 12.50
C GLY A 50 -5.07 -17.91 11.54
N THR A 51 -5.61 -17.89 10.32
CA THR A 51 -5.19 -16.97 9.26
C THR A 51 -6.34 -16.05 8.92
N LEU A 52 -6.12 -14.74 9.00
CA LEU A 52 -7.07 -13.73 8.55
C LEU A 52 -6.71 -13.32 7.13
N VAL A 53 -7.67 -13.40 6.22
CA VAL A 53 -7.54 -12.92 4.83
C VAL A 53 -8.55 -11.82 4.62
N MET A 54 -8.07 -10.65 4.20
CA MET A 54 -8.91 -9.49 3.86
C MET A 54 -8.63 -9.09 2.42
N ARG A 55 -9.70 -8.84 1.64
CA ARG A 55 -9.61 -8.46 0.23
C ARG A 55 -10.58 -7.33 -0.11
N TRP A 56 -10.08 -6.32 -0.80
CA TRP A 56 -10.88 -5.27 -1.45
C TRP A 56 -10.69 -5.39 -2.95
N LEU A 57 -11.78 -5.65 -3.68
CA LEU A 57 -11.75 -5.94 -5.12
C LEU A 57 -11.52 -4.71 -6.01
N TYR A 58 -11.61 -3.50 -5.43
CA TYR A 58 -11.48 -2.23 -6.13
C TYR A 58 -10.62 -1.28 -5.31
N HIS A 59 -9.30 -1.48 -5.36
CA HIS A 59 -8.30 -0.62 -4.69
C HIS A 59 -8.61 0.85 -4.94
N SER A 60 -8.67 1.65 -3.86
CA SER A 60 -8.77 3.12 -3.92
C SER A 60 -9.92 3.66 -4.77
N SER A 61 -10.93 2.83 -5.05
CA SER A 61 -12.03 3.14 -5.93
C SER A 61 -13.34 3.02 -5.18
N ARG A 62 -14.30 3.86 -5.57
CA ARG A 62 -15.64 3.85 -4.97
C ARG A 62 -16.39 2.63 -5.50
N SER A 63 -16.71 1.70 -4.62
CA SER A 63 -17.31 0.41 -4.98
C SER A 63 -18.45 0.06 -4.01
N PRO A 64 -19.57 -0.50 -4.51
CA PRO A 64 -20.62 -1.06 -3.65
C PRO A 64 -20.25 -2.44 -3.08
N GLU A 65 -19.18 -3.07 -3.57
CA GLU A 65 -18.72 -4.37 -3.10
C GLU A 65 -18.06 -4.24 -1.72
N PRO A 66 -18.43 -5.10 -0.74
CA PRO A 66 -17.82 -5.06 0.59
C PRO A 66 -16.40 -5.60 0.57
N ALA A 67 -15.65 -5.25 1.61
CA ALA A 67 -14.42 -5.93 1.96
C ALA A 67 -14.71 -7.40 2.31
N LEU A 68 -14.09 -8.34 1.61
CA LEU A 68 -14.20 -9.76 1.93
C LEU A 68 -13.24 -10.10 3.06
N ILE A 69 -13.76 -10.58 4.19
CA ILE A 69 -12.96 -10.87 5.39
C ILE A 69 -13.25 -12.30 5.84
N HIS A 70 -12.24 -13.16 5.79
CA HIS A 70 -12.37 -14.56 6.18
C HIS A 70 -11.31 -14.95 7.21
N LEU A 71 -11.74 -15.65 8.25
CA LEU A 71 -10.86 -16.22 9.27
C LEU A 71 -10.83 -17.75 9.14
N TYR A 72 -9.66 -18.27 8.80
CA TYR A 72 -9.43 -19.69 8.59
C TYR A 72 -8.82 -20.33 9.85
N ARG A 73 -9.34 -21.51 10.24
CA ARG A 73 -8.81 -22.30 11.36
C ARG A 73 -8.70 -23.78 11.01
N ASN A 74 -7.56 -24.38 11.38
CA ASN A 74 -7.29 -25.82 11.29
C ASN A 74 -7.59 -26.45 9.92
N SER A 75 -7.53 -25.67 8.83
CA SER A 75 -7.88 -26.09 7.46
C SER A 75 -9.28 -26.72 7.31
N ARG A 76 -10.20 -26.45 8.24
CA ARG A 76 -11.54 -27.07 8.28
C ARG A 76 -12.65 -26.05 8.49
N GLU A 77 -12.33 -24.95 9.15
CA GLU A 77 -13.29 -23.91 9.49
C GLU A 77 -12.94 -22.64 8.72
N VAL A 78 -13.96 -22.02 8.15
CA VAL A 78 -13.92 -20.66 7.62
C VAL A 78 -15.03 -19.88 8.28
N GLN A 79 -14.67 -18.86 9.04
CA GLN A 79 -15.61 -17.89 9.57
C GLN A 79 -15.62 -16.69 8.61
N ASP A 80 -16.77 -16.43 8.00
CA ASP A 80 -17.00 -15.21 7.22
C ASP A 80 -17.29 -14.05 8.18
N LEU A 81 -16.45 -13.04 8.10
CA LEU A 81 -16.49 -11.80 8.87
C LEU A 81 -16.72 -10.59 7.95
N THR A 82 -17.08 -10.82 6.69
CA THR A 82 -17.43 -9.78 5.71
C THR A 82 -18.51 -8.89 6.31
N LEU A 83 -18.26 -7.58 6.32
CA LEU A 83 -19.20 -6.62 6.85
C LEU A 83 -20.44 -6.57 5.94
N SER A 84 -21.63 -6.52 6.53
CA SER A 84 -22.88 -6.50 5.79
C SER A 84 -22.99 -5.23 4.95
N SER A 85 -23.31 -5.39 3.67
CA SER A 85 -23.72 -4.28 2.80
C SER A 85 -25.20 -3.95 2.96
N SER A 86 -25.53 -2.67 2.99
CA SER A 86 -26.89 -2.18 2.78
C SER A 86 -27.44 -2.67 1.44
N TRP A 87 -28.76 -2.90 1.42
CA TRP A 87 -29.49 -3.19 0.18
C TRP A 87 -29.53 -1.99 -0.78
N ASN A 88 -29.19 -0.79 -0.30
CA ASN A 88 -29.19 0.45 -1.07
C ASN A 88 -27.77 0.78 -1.59
N PRO A 89 -27.50 0.63 -2.90
CA PRO A 89 -26.17 0.88 -3.46
C PRO A 89 -25.67 2.31 -3.26
N LEU A 90 -26.57 3.31 -3.26
CA LEU A 90 -26.16 4.71 -3.02
C LEU A 90 -25.70 4.92 -1.58
N GLN A 91 -26.30 4.20 -0.63
CA GLN A 91 -25.88 4.22 0.77
C GLN A 91 -24.53 3.53 0.95
N GLU A 92 -24.33 2.38 0.30
CA GLU A 92 -23.03 1.67 0.31
C GLU A 92 -21.92 2.53 -0.25
N LEU A 93 -22.15 3.12 -1.42
CA LEU A 93 -21.20 4.02 -2.07
C LEU A 93 -20.85 5.23 -1.20
N ARG A 94 -21.71 5.67 -0.28
CA ARG A 94 -21.38 6.77 0.66
C ARG A 94 -20.64 6.25 1.90
N SER A 95 -21.13 5.15 2.47
CA SER A 95 -20.64 4.62 3.74
C SER A 95 -19.27 3.94 3.61
N ASN A 96 -19.00 3.33 2.45
CA ASN A 96 -17.76 2.61 2.16
C ASN A 96 -16.73 3.45 1.40
N TRP A 97 -16.99 4.73 1.16
CA TRP A 97 -16.02 5.58 0.46
C TRP A 97 -14.93 6.07 1.41
N GLN A 98 -13.82 5.32 1.48
CA GLN A 98 -12.73 5.53 2.43
C GLN A 98 -12.23 6.98 2.51
N TYR A 99 -12.02 7.65 1.37
CA TYR A 99 -11.53 9.03 1.34
C TYR A 99 -12.53 10.03 1.96
N LEU A 100 -13.84 9.81 1.76
CA LEU A 100 -14.85 10.65 2.41
C LEU A 100 -14.88 10.38 3.91
N ARG A 101 -14.76 9.12 4.33
CA ARG A 101 -14.71 8.76 5.76
C ARG A 101 -13.50 9.35 6.46
N GLU A 102 -12.34 9.34 5.81
CA GLU A 102 -11.11 10.00 6.30
C GLU A 102 -11.29 11.51 6.40
N LEU A 103 -11.90 12.15 5.39
CA LEU A 103 -12.16 13.58 5.42
C LEU A 103 -13.19 13.97 6.49
N GLU A 104 -14.26 13.18 6.65
CA GLU A 104 -15.23 13.34 7.74
C GLU A 104 -14.55 13.25 9.11
N HIS A 105 -13.68 12.25 9.30
CA HIS A 105 -12.89 12.07 10.52
C HIS A 105 -11.94 13.24 10.78
N PHE A 106 -11.26 13.73 9.74
CA PHE A 106 -10.38 14.91 9.84
C PHE A 106 -11.15 16.16 10.29
N CYS A 107 -12.29 16.45 9.65
CA CYS A 107 -13.16 17.56 10.04
C CYS A 107 -13.69 17.39 11.48
N TYR A 108 -14.07 16.16 11.86
CA TYR A 108 -14.49 15.84 13.22
C TYR A 108 -13.38 16.14 14.24
N CYS A 109 -12.14 15.75 13.97
CA CYS A 109 -11.00 16.01 14.85
C CYS A 109 -10.78 17.51 15.07
N ILE A 110 -10.89 18.32 14.00
CA ILE A 110 -10.78 19.79 14.10
C ILE A 110 -11.92 20.38 14.93
N LEU A 111 -13.17 19.97 14.66
CA LEU A 111 -14.34 20.55 15.31
C LEU A 111 -14.42 20.22 16.80
N HIS A 112 -13.91 19.05 17.19
CA HIS A 112 -14.02 18.54 18.55
C HIS A 112 -12.70 18.58 19.33
N ASP A 113 -11.63 19.08 18.73
CA ASP A 113 -10.29 19.12 19.33
C ASP A 113 -9.85 17.74 19.86
N VAL A 114 -9.98 16.71 19.01
CA VAL A 114 -9.58 15.34 19.33
C VAL A 114 -8.44 14.88 18.44
N GLU A 115 -7.58 14.00 18.99
CA GLU A 115 -6.44 13.44 18.26
C GLU A 115 -6.93 12.48 17.16
N PRO A 116 -6.42 12.61 15.91
CA PRO A 116 -6.80 11.70 14.84
C PRO A 116 -6.22 10.29 15.04
N TYR A 117 -6.89 9.27 14.51
CA TYR A 117 -6.40 7.88 14.56
C TYR A 117 -5.03 7.68 13.88
N CYS A 118 -4.73 8.50 12.87
CA CYS A 118 -3.47 8.51 12.15
C CYS A 118 -2.86 9.91 12.28
N THR A 119 -1.65 9.96 12.81
CA THR A 119 -0.94 11.20 13.14
C THR A 119 0.15 11.55 12.10
N GLY A 120 0.76 12.73 12.23
CA GLY A 120 1.91 13.10 11.40
C GLY A 120 3.12 12.21 11.66
N GLU A 121 3.27 11.70 12.89
CA GLU A 121 4.31 10.75 13.29
C GLU A 121 4.18 9.42 12.56
N ASP A 122 2.94 8.93 12.40
CA ASP A 122 2.65 7.71 11.62
C ASP A 122 3.03 7.92 10.14
N GLY A 123 2.64 9.06 9.56
CA GLY A 123 3.02 9.42 8.20
C GLY A 123 4.54 9.51 8.02
N ARG A 124 5.25 10.11 8.97
CA ARG A 124 6.73 10.18 8.97
C ARG A 124 7.36 8.79 9.05
N ALA A 125 6.81 7.88 9.86
CA ALA A 125 7.30 6.52 9.95
C ALA A 125 7.15 5.76 8.62
N VAL A 126 6.03 5.94 7.91
CA VAL A 126 5.84 5.36 6.56
C VAL A 126 6.86 5.91 5.56
N VAL A 127 7.08 7.23 5.53
CA VAL A 127 8.10 7.84 4.65
C VAL A 127 9.50 7.30 4.97
N GLU A 128 9.83 7.11 6.25
CA GLU A 128 11.09 6.49 6.65
C GLU A 128 11.24 5.05 6.13
N MET A 129 10.16 4.25 6.18
CA MET A 129 10.14 2.89 5.63
C MET A 129 10.34 2.89 4.10
N VAL A 130 9.71 3.82 3.38
CA VAL A 130 9.89 3.98 1.93
C VAL A 130 11.35 4.33 1.59
N ASN A 131 11.92 5.31 2.30
CA ASN A 131 13.33 5.69 2.14
C ASN A 131 14.28 4.51 2.41
N ALA A 132 14.01 3.72 3.45
CA ALA A 132 14.78 2.53 3.76
C ALA A 132 14.65 1.43 2.69
N ALA A 133 13.48 1.28 2.07
CA ALA A 133 13.29 0.35 0.96
C ALA A 133 14.15 0.75 -0.25
N TYR A 134 14.17 2.03 -0.63
CA TYR A 134 15.06 2.54 -1.69
C TYR A 134 16.54 2.34 -1.36
N LEU A 135 16.97 2.70 -0.16
CA LEU A 135 18.34 2.46 0.28
C LEU A 135 18.72 0.97 0.24
N SER A 136 17.80 0.09 0.63
CA SER A 136 18.00 -1.36 0.60
C SER A 136 18.18 -1.86 -0.83
N ALA A 137 17.33 -1.37 -1.76
CA ALA A 137 17.42 -1.70 -3.17
C ALA A 137 18.72 -1.17 -3.81
N TRP A 138 19.12 0.05 -3.46
CA TRP A 138 20.34 0.67 -3.97
C TRP A 138 21.61 -0.04 -3.51
N LYS A 139 21.72 -0.30 -2.21
CA LYS A 139 22.93 -0.86 -1.59
C LYS A 139 22.96 -2.38 -1.56
N ASN A 140 21.85 -3.01 -1.96
CA ASN A 140 21.64 -4.45 -1.88
C ASN A 140 21.93 -5.01 -0.46
N GLU A 141 21.45 -4.31 0.57
CA GLU A 141 21.65 -4.68 1.97
C GLU A 141 20.39 -4.48 2.79
N ARG A 142 20.32 -5.14 3.95
CA ARG A 142 19.22 -4.94 4.89
C ARG A 142 19.40 -3.62 5.65
N ILE A 143 18.41 -2.74 5.55
CA ILE A 143 18.40 -1.47 6.30
C ILE A 143 17.70 -1.64 7.64
N ARG A 144 18.30 -1.10 8.71
CA ARG A 144 17.73 -1.09 10.06
C ARG A 144 17.08 0.26 10.33
N LEU A 145 15.83 0.21 10.81
CA LEU A 145 15.07 1.37 11.26
C LEU A 145 15.20 1.59 12.78
N PRO A 146 15.08 2.83 13.28
CA PRO A 146 14.92 4.07 12.50
C PRO A 146 16.21 4.46 11.75
N LEU A 147 16.07 5.27 10.71
CA LEU A 147 17.22 5.76 9.94
C LEU A 147 18.03 6.75 10.79
N LYS A 148 19.36 6.64 10.72
CA LYS A 148 20.27 7.56 11.45
C LYS A 148 20.27 8.98 10.88
N LYS A 149 19.99 9.10 9.58
CA LYS A 149 19.91 10.36 8.84
C LYS A 149 18.93 10.18 7.69
N VAL A 150 18.30 11.28 7.28
CA VAL A 150 17.53 11.30 6.03
C VAL A 150 18.50 11.01 4.88
N PRO A 151 18.23 10.00 4.04
CA PRO A 151 19.09 9.71 2.91
C PRO A 151 18.90 10.76 1.82
N ASP A 152 20.01 11.10 1.17
CA ASP A 152 19.97 11.77 -0.12
C ASP A 152 19.76 10.70 -1.20
N LEU A 153 18.52 10.60 -1.69
CA LEU A 153 18.16 9.64 -2.74
C LEU A 153 18.40 10.22 -4.15
N SER A 154 18.84 11.48 -4.28
CA SER A 154 19.07 12.07 -5.60
C SER A 154 20.17 11.34 -6.37
N GLU A 155 21.26 10.94 -5.70
CA GLU A 155 22.32 10.13 -6.31
C GLU A 155 21.80 8.76 -6.76
N PHE A 156 20.98 8.11 -5.94
CA PHE A 156 20.33 6.84 -6.29
C PHE A 156 19.51 6.96 -7.57
N PHE A 157 18.64 7.98 -7.67
CA PHE A 157 17.80 8.15 -8.86
C PHE A 157 18.61 8.52 -10.11
N VAL A 158 19.69 9.29 -9.96
CA VAL A 158 20.61 9.57 -11.08
C VAL A 158 21.30 8.28 -11.56
N GLU A 159 21.79 7.46 -10.63
CA GLU A 159 22.42 6.18 -10.95
C GLU A 159 21.43 5.20 -11.58
N LEU A 160 20.23 5.08 -11.01
CA LEU A 160 19.15 4.23 -11.52
C LEU A 160 18.83 4.58 -12.98
N ARG A 161 18.66 5.88 -13.27
CA ARG A 161 18.42 6.39 -14.62
C ARG A 161 19.54 6.05 -15.59
N SER A 162 20.80 6.26 -15.18
CA SER A 162 21.95 5.96 -16.03
C SER A 162 22.07 4.47 -16.39
N LYS A 163 21.49 3.59 -15.57
CA LYS A 163 21.55 2.13 -15.73
C LYS A 163 20.30 1.54 -16.36
N SER A 164 19.23 2.33 -16.54
CA SER A 164 17.98 1.83 -17.10
C SER A 164 18.20 1.41 -18.56
N PRO A 165 17.97 0.14 -18.92
CA PRO A 165 18.09 -0.32 -20.31
C PRO A 165 16.85 0.06 -21.14
N TRP A 166 15.85 0.72 -20.55
CA TRP A 166 14.57 1.02 -21.16
C TRP A 166 14.47 2.52 -21.49
N SER A 167 13.91 2.83 -22.65
CA SER A 167 13.53 4.18 -23.07
C SER A 167 12.18 4.09 -23.79
N LEU A 168 11.23 4.98 -23.45
CA LEU A 168 9.98 5.13 -24.20
C LEU A 168 10.13 6.04 -25.44
N GLY A 169 11.31 6.67 -25.63
CA GLY A 169 11.48 7.70 -26.65
C GLY A 169 10.42 8.81 -26.53
N GLU A 170 9.90 9.29 -27.66
CA GLU A 170 8.86 10.32 -27.70
C GLU A 170 7.43 9.79 -27.49
N ILE A 171 7.24 8.49 -27.25
CA ILE A 171 5.91 7.89 -27.18
C ILE A 171 5.28 8.17 -25.81
N GLU A 172 4.16 8.90 -25.81
CA GLU A 172 3.31 9.05 -24.62
C GLU A 172 2.55 7.75 -24.36
N TRP A 173 3.02 6.99 -23.38
CA TRP A 173 2.19 5.95 -22.75
C TRP A 173 1.39 6.59 -21.62
N SER A 174 0.07 6.46 -21.69
CA SER A 174 -0.84 6.86 -20.61
C SER A 174 -1.76 5.70 -20.26
N SER A 175 -1.85 5.37 -18.97
CA SER A 175 -2.88 4.52 -18.39
C SER A 175 -3.85 5.39 -17.60
N TRP A 176 -5.15 5.07 -17.63
CA TRP A 176 -6.16 5.67 -16.75
C TRP A 176 -6.22 4.98 -15.38
N TYR A 177 -5.10 4.41 -14.96
CA TYR A 177 -4.86 3.73 -13.68
C TYR A 177 -3.39 3.89 -13.31
#